data_AF-A0A956WWX8-F1
#
_entry.id   AF-A0A956WWX8-F1
#
_cell.length_a   1.000
_cell.length_b   1.000
_cell.length_c   1.000
_cell.angle_alpha   90.00
_cell.angle_beta   90.00
_cell.angle_gamma   90.00
#
_symmetry.space_group_name_H-M   'P 1'
#
loop_
_entity.id
_entity.type
_entity.pdbx_description
1 polymer ?
#
loop_
_entity_poly.entity_id
_entity_poly.type
_entity_poly.pdbx_seq_one_letter_code
_entity_poly.pdbx_strand_id
1 'polypeptide(L)'
;EATYLVDKYVGHTAMRTMVRQLLQSAWTLEPLIAGDMERIAAVLDQYRDQDIDFADAAVVAIAERLNIRRILTLDRRHFMMIRPRHCTAFEVLP
;
A
#
# COMPACT_ATOMS: atom_id res chain seq x y z
N GLU A 1 0.46 8.25 -4.99
CA GLU A 1 -0.35 8.95 -3.95
C GLU A 1 0.50 9.84 -3.03
N ALA A 2 1.47 9.29 -2.29
CA ALA A 2 2.24 10.06 -1.30
C ALA A 2 2.87 11.37 -1.84
N THR A 3 3.46 11.36 -3.03
CA THR A 3 4.05 12.56 -3.64
C THR A 3 3.01 13.65 -3.93
N TYR A 4 1.79 13.26 -4.34
CA TYR A 4 0.68 14.19 -4.57
C TYR A 4 0.22 14.82 -3.24
N LEU A 5 0.05 14.02 -2.19
CA LEU A 5 -0.39 14.52 -0.88
C LEU A 5 0.64 15.47 -0.25
N VAL A 6 1.93 15.13 -0.31
CA VAL A 6 2.99 15.99 0.21
C VAL A 6 3.06 17.30 -0.57
N ASP A 7 2.96 17.26 -1.89
CA ASP A 7 2.92 18.48 -2.72
C ASP A 7 1.71 19.35 -2.38
N LYS A 8 0.53 18.74 -2.27
CA LYS A 8 -0.74 19.44 -2.00
C LYS A 8 -0.78 20.12 -0.63
N TYR A 9 -0.28 19.46 0.42
CA TYR A 9 -0.45 19.93 1.80
C TYR A 9 0.80 20.53 2.45
N VAL A 10 1.99 20.23 1.93
CA VAL A 10 3.28 20.71 2.48
C VAL A 10 4.04 21.57 1.47
N GLY A 11 3.90 21.27 0.18
CA GLY A 11 4.43 22.07 -0.92
C GLY A 11 5.53 21.38 -1.73
N HIS A 12 5.79 21.93 -2.91
CA HIS A 12 6.64 21.34 -3.93
C HIS A 12 8.08 21.06 -3.49
N THR A 13 8.64 21.93 -2.65
CA THR A 13 9.99 21.72 -2.10
C THR A 13 10.05 20.48 -1.22
N ALA A 14 9.04 20.22 -0.38
CA ALA A 14 9.01 19.04 0.48
C ALA A 14 8.87 17.76 -0.33
N MET A 15 8.00 17.74 -1.35
CA MET A 15 7.84 16.59 -2.26
C MET A 15 9.16 16.23 -2.96
N ARG A 16 9.89 17.22 -3.51
CA ARG A 16 11.18 16.97 -4.15
C ARG A 16 12.23 16.43 -3.16
N THR A 17 12.23 16.93 -1.93
CA THR A 17 13.12 16.42 -0.88
C THR A 17 12.79 14.98 -0.53
N MET A 18 11.51 14.62 -0.38
CA MET A 18 11.07 13.24 -0.14
C MET A 18 11.57 12.29 -1.24
N VAL A 19 11.41 12.65 -2.51
CA VAL A 19 11.88 11.83 -3.64
C VAL A 19 13.40 11.62 -3.57
N ARG A 20 14.18 12.67 -3.28
CA ARG A 20 15.63 12.54 -3.11
C ARG A 20 16.01 11.64 -1.94
N GLN A 21 15.29 11.73 -0.82
CA GLN A 21 15.52 10.87 0.34
C GLN A 21 15.25 9.41 0.00
N LEU A 22 14.14 9.11 -0.69
CA LEU A 22 13.82 7.74 -1.12
C LEU A 22 14.97 7.10 -1.92
N LEU A 23 15.64 7.87 -2.77
CA LEU A 23 16.80 7.40 -3.56
C LEU A 23 18.05 7.10 -2.72
N GLN A 24 18.19 7.71 -1.54
CA GLN A 24 19.38 7.60 -0.68
C GLN A 24 19.19 6.60 0.47
N SER A 25 17.96 6.16 0.69
CA SER A 25 17.59 5.30 1.83
C SER A 25 17.51 3.83 1.44
N ALA A 26 17.62 2.94 2.44
CA ALA A 26 17.66 1.49 2.28
C ALA A 26 16.29 0.86 1.93
N TRP A 27 15.40 1.57 1.24
CA TRP A 27 14.11 1.04 0.82
C TRP A 27 14.22 0.31 -0.50
N THR A 28 13.44 -0.77 -0.63
CA THR A 28 13.18 -1.41 -1.90
C THR A 28 11.88 -0.83 -2.48
N LEU A 29 11.97 -0.22 -3.66
CA LEU A 29 10.79 0.19 -4.43
C LEU A 29 10.26 -1.03 -5.19
N GLU A 30 9.14 -1.57 -4.73
CA GLU A 30 8.49 -2.72 -5.37
C GLU A 30 7.52 -2.24 -6.46
N PRO A 31 7.70 -2.67 -7.73
CA PRO A 31 6.76 -2.34 -8.78
C PRO A 31 5.49 -3.19 -8.71
N LEU A 32 4.38 -2.62 -9.17
CA LEU A 32 3.23 -3.44 -9.55
C LEU A 32 3.54 -4.20 -10.84
N ILE A 33 3.20 -5.49 -10.85
CA ILE A 33 3.28 -6.34 -12.04
C ILE A 33 1.88 -6.66 -12.56
N ALA A 34 1.78 -7.19 -13.78
CA ALA A 34 0.50 -7.52 -14.40
C ALA A 34 -0.38 -8.44 -13.53
N GLY A 35 0.22 -9.43 -12.86
CA GLY A 35 -0.49 -10.34 -11.96
C GLY A 35 -1.08 -9.67 -10.72
N ASP A 36 -0.54 -8.52 -10.30
CA ASP A 36 -1.08 -7.77 -9.16
C ASP A 36 -2.43 -7.13 -9.52
N MET A 37 -2.66 -6.77 -10.79
CA MET A 37 -3.89 -6.09 -11.23
C MET A 37 -5.13 -6.97 -11.10
N GLU A 38 -5.01 -8.25 -11.46
CA GLU A 38 -6.09 -9.23 -11.24
C GLU A 38 -6.41 -9.37 -9.76
N ARG A 39 -5.37 -9.39 -8.92
CA ARG A 39 -5.58 -9.49 -7.46
C ARG A 39 -6.20 -8.22 -6.89
N ILE A 40 -5.76 -7.04 -7.32
CA ILE A 40 -6.31 -5.74 -6.92
C ILE A 40 -7.81 -5.70 -7.23
N ALA A 41 -8.21 -6.04 -8.46
CA ALA A 41 -9.62 -6.07 -8.84
C ALA A 41 -10.44 -7.00 -7.93
N ALA A 42 -9.93 -8.20 -7.66
CA ALA A 42 -10.58 -9.14 -6.76
C ALA A 42 -10.71 -8.63 -5.31
N VAL A 43 -9.72 -7.89 -4.80
CA VAL A 43 -9.80 -7.26 -3.46
C VAL A 43 -10.86 -6.18 -3.44
N LEU A 44 -10.87 -5.28 -4.44
CA LEU A 44 -11.85 -4.20 -4.55
C LEU A 44 -13.28 -4.74 -4.64
N ASP A 45 -13.49 -5.79 -5.44
CA ASP A 45 -14.80 -6.44 -5.54
C ASP A 45 -15.23 -7.13 -4.24
N GLN A 46 -14.28 -7.81 -3.57
CA GLN A 46 -14.54 -8.53 -2.32
C GLN A 46 -14.95 -7.58 -1.18
N TYR A 47 -14.39 -6.36 -1.16
CA TYR A 47 -14.60 -5.37 -0.12
C TYR A 47 -15.29 -4.10 -0.63
N ARG A 48 -16.13 -4.25 -1.66
CA ARG A 48 -16.79 -3.14 -2.36
C ARG A 48 -17.66 -2.24 -1.48
N ASP A 49 -18.15 -2.77 -0.35
CA ASP A 49 -19.02 -2.04 0.59
C ASP A 49 -18.21 -1.32 1.69
N GLN A 50 -16.88 -1.33 1.60
CA GLN A 50 -15.97 -0.76 2.60
C GLN A 50 -15.07 0.35 2.07
N ASP A 51 -15.33 0.84 0.84
CA ASP A 51 -14.63 1.97 0.22
C ASP A 51 -13.09 1.83 0.22
N ILE A 52 -12.58 0.60 0.09
CA ILE A 52 -11.14 0.36 -0.06
C ILE A 52 -10.67 0.98 -1.37
N ASP A 53 -9.58 1.75 -1.32
CA ASP A 53 -9.03 2.39 -2.50
C ASP A 53 -8.04 1.49 -3.27
N PHE A 54 -7.61 1.98 -4.43
CA PHE A 54 -6.66 1.28 -5.27
C PHE A 54 -5.29 1.06 -4.59
N ALA A 55 -4.80 2.04 -3.81
CA ALA A 55 -3.49 1.97 -3.18
C ALA A 55 -3.46 0.89 -2.09
N ASP A 56 -4.50 0.81 -1.27
CA ASP A 56 -4.68 -0.21 -0.25
C ASP A 56 -4.75 -1.61 -0.88
N ALA A 57 -5.59 -1.78 -1.91
CA ALA A 57 -5.69 -3.05 -2.63
C ALA A 57 -4.37 -3.46 -3.31
N ALA A 58 -3.59 -2.49 -3.82
CA ALA A 58 -2.27 -2.72 -4.38
C ALA A 58 -1.26 -3.20 -3.33
N VAL A 59 -1.26 -2.61 -2.13
CA VAL A 59 -0.42 -3.06 -1.02
C VAL A 59 -0.78 -4.49 -0.62
N VAL A 60 -2.07 -4.85 -0.57
CA VAL A 60 -2.51 -6.22 -0.29
C VAL A 60 -2.00 -7.20 -1.35
N ALA A 61 -2.15 -6.88 -2.64
CA ALA A 61 -1.69 -7.74 -3.73
C ALA A 61 -0.18 -7.99 -3.68
N ILE A 62 0.62 -6.93 -3.48
CA ILE A 62 2.07 -7.03 -3.33
C ILE A 62 2.44 -7.86 -2.10
N ALA A 63 1.78 -7.62 -0.96
CA ALA A 63 2.07 -8.32 0.28
C ALA A 63 1.78 -9.83 0.16
N GLU A 64 0.70 -10.21 -0.53
CA GLU A 64 0.40 -11.61 -0.84
C GLU A 64 1.45 -12.22 -1.76
N ARG A 65 1.81 -11.54 -2.86
CA ARG A 65 2.82 -12.02 -3.82
C ARG A 65 4.18 -12.23 -3.17
N LEU A 66 4.58 -11.34 -2.28
CA LEU A 66 5.87 -11.37 -1.60
C LEU A 66 5.85 -12.10 -0.26
N ASN A 67 4.71 -12.69 0.13
CA ASN A 67 4.52 -13.38 1.41
C ASN A 67 4.86 -12.49 2.63
N ILE A 68 4.59 -11.18 2.53
CA ILE A 68 4.82 -10.18 3.57
C ILE A 68 3.61 -10.13 4.50
N ARG A 69 3.85 -10.28 5.81
CA ARG A 69 2.79 -10.25 6.82
C ARG A 69 2.68 -8.94 7.57
N ARG A 70 3.75 -8.13 7.57
CA ARG A 70 3.85 -6.88 8.32
C ARG A 70 3.54 -5.70 7.42
N ILE A 71 2.55 -4.91 7.81
CA ILE A 71 2.13 -3.70 7.07
C ILE A 71 2.34 -2.50 7.98
N LEU A 72 3.13 -1.53 7.52
CA LEU A 72 3.29 -0.25 8.21
C LEU A 72 2.27 0.75 7.64
N THR A 73 1.25 1.12 8.39
CA THR A 73 0.21 2.05 7.94
C THR A 73 -0.44 2.78 9.12
N LEU A 74 -0.89 4.01 8.87
CA LEU A 74 -1.77 4.74 9.79
C LEU A 74 -3.24 4.36 9.59
N ASP A 75 -3.63 3.89 8.40
CA ASP A 75 -4.96 3.34 8.17
C ASP A 75 -5.02 1.89 8.63
N ARG A 76 -5.25 1.72 9.93
CA ARG A 76 -5.33 0.38 10.51
C ARG A 76 -6.66 -0.30 10.18
N ARG A 77 -7.72 0.46 9.87
CA ARG A 77 -9.08 -0.08 9.74
C ARG A 77 -9.19 -1.01 8.54
N HIS A 78 -8.73 -0.58 7.37
CA HIS A 78 -8.78 -1.39 6.16
C HIS A 78 -7.92 -2.66 6.31
N PHE A 79 -6.68 -2.52 6.76
CA PHE A 79 -5.74 -3.63 6.84
C PHE A 79 -6.04 -4.65 7.95
N MET A 80 -6.74 -4.27 9.04
CA MET A 80 -7.19 -5.24 10.05
C MET A 80 -8.38 -6.09 9.58
N MET A 81 -9.21 -5.52 8.71
CA MET A 81 -10.40 -6.17 8.17
C MET A 81 -10.07 -7.16 7.05
N ILE A 82 -9.08 -6.83 6.22
CA ILE A 82 -8.68 -7.66 5.09
C ILE A 82 -8.11 -9.00 5.59
N ARG A 83 -8.50 -10.09 4.90
CA ARG A 83 -8.00 -11.44 5.14
C ARG A 83 -7.12 -11.86 3.95
N PRO A 84 -5.79 -11.74 4.07
CA PRO A 84 -4.89 -12.06 2.96
C PRO A 84 -4.80 -13.57 2.72
N ARG A 85 -4.41 -13.96 1.50
CA ARG A 85 -4.37 -15.38 1.08
C ARG A 85 -3.30 -16.21 1.80
N HIS A 86 -2.22 -15.60 2.28
CA HIS A 86 -1.03 -16.28 2.81
C HIS A 86 -0.92 -16.28 4.34
N CYS A 87 -1.82 -15.60 5.06
CA CYS A 87 -1.87 -15.62 6.51
C CYS A 87 -3.28 -15.32 7.06
N THR A 88 -3.50 -15.56 8.35
CA THR A 88 -4.81 -15.36 8.99
C THR A 88 -5.22 -13.89 9.07
N ALA A 89 -4.24 -12.99 9.26
CA ALA A 89 -4.39 -11.55 9.26
C ALA A 89 -3.01 -10.90 9.06
N PHE A 90 -3.01 -9.62 8.64
CA PHE A 90 -1.79 -8.82 8.66
C PHE A 90 -1.38 -8.45 10.09
N GLU A 91 -0.08 -8.40 10.34
CA GLU A 91 0.52 -7.73 11.49
C GLU A 91 0.66 -6.24 11.15
N VAL A 92 -0.30 -5.43 11.61
CA VAL A 92 -0.35 -4.00 11.29
C VAL A 92 0.48 -3.21 12.31
N LEU A 93 1.42 -2.43 11.78
CA LEU A 93 2.38 -1.59 12.47
C LEU A 93 2.19 -0.11 12.09
N PRO A 94 2.69 0.84 12.89
CA PRO A 94 2.78 0.67 14.34
C PRO A 94 1.37 0.48 14.88
#